data_AF-A0AA38S837-F1
#
_entry.id   AF-A0AA38S837-F1
#
_cell.length_a   1.000
_cell.length_b   1.000
_cell.length_c   1.000
_cell.angle_alpha   90.00
_cell.angle_beta   90.00
_cell.angle_gamma   90.00
#
_symmetry.space_group_name_H-M   'P 1'
#
loop_
_entity.id
_entity.type
_entity.pdbx_description
1 polymer ?
#
loop_
_entity_poly.entity_id
_entity_poly.type
_entity_poly.pdbx_seq_one_letter_code
_entity_poly.pdbx_strand_id
1 'polypeptide(L)'
;MESSSSSVVTPEDVLESLMNDGTIDTMRLKIINQLKANEELKSTTIKMVEQSKVLNTPGAEKQTKRELFDALRQELETPVLEKASKSVWELILDNNGLGREINETVEKVFCRLSGREPPLFSSNGEFLSEKGKEKEKEKEKEVEEGKGKEKEIQSEKDNFDPTSKKRKLEETTKVKDTTDDVAN
;
A
#
# COMPACT_ATOMS: atom_id res chain seq x y z
N MET A 1 -18.84 24.72 36.27
CA MET A 1 -19.04 23.36 35.75
C MET A 1 -19.67 23.53 34.39
N GLU A 2 -18.88 23.43 33.33
CA GLU A 2 -19.38 23.53 31.97
C GLU A 2 -19.97 22.17 31.59
N SER A 3 -21.22 22.18 31.13
CA SER A 3 -21.88 20.98 30.65
C SER A 3 -21.25 20.58 29.32
N SER A 4 -20.49 19.48 29.30
CA SER A 4 -19.94 18.92 28.06
C SER A 4 -21.06 18.67 27.07
N SER A 5 -21.17 19.53 26.05
CA SER A 5 -22.15 19.38 24.99
C SER A 5 -21.82 18.11 24.21
N SER A 6 -22.69 17.10 24.33
CA SER A 6 -22.65 15.88 23.52
C SER A 6 -23.06 16.22 22.08
N SER A 7 -22.22 17.00 21.39
CA SER A 7 -22.33 17.23 19.96
C SER A 7 -22.32 15.90 19.24
N VAL A 8 -23.30 15.68 18.36
CA VAL A 8 -23.36 14.47 17.55
C VAL A 8 -22.22 14.54 16.54
N VAL A 9 -21.25 13.62 16.67
CA VAL A 9 -20.12 13.49 15.75
C VAL A 9 -20.67 13.19 14.35
N THR A 10 -20.29 14.03 13.39
CA THR A 10 -20.67 13.91 11.99
C THR A 10 -19.65 13.10 11.19
N PRO A 11 -20.01 12.55 10.02
CA PRO A 11 -19.05 11.99 9.08
C PRO A 11 -17.95 13.00 8.68
N GLU A 12 -18.30 14.28 8.61
CA GLU A 12 -17.40 15.38 8.29
C GLU A 12 -16.33 15.60 9.38
N ASP A 13 -16.69 15.55 10.67
CA ASP A 13 -15.72 15.63 11.79
C ASP A 13 -14.69 14.48 11.75
N VAL A 14 -15.17 13.27 11.41
CA VAL A 14 -14.32 12.07 11.27
C VAL A 14 -13.38 12.22 10.07
N LEU A 15 -13.90 12.70 8.93
CA LEU A 15 -13.11 12.94 7.72
C LEU A 15 -12.05 14.03 7.94
N GLU A 16 -12.41 15.15 8.58
CA GLU A 16 -11.47 16.23 8.90
C GLU A 16 -10.35 15.74 9.82
N SER A 17 -10.67 14.94 10.86
CA SER A 17 -9.64 14.33 11.71
C SER A 17 -8.69 13.42 10.91
N LEU A 18 -9.21 12.60 10.00
CA LEU A 18 -8.43 11.65 9.18
C LEU A 18 -7.60 12.32 8.07
N MET A 19 -8.01 13.52 7.63
CA MET A 19 -7.23 14.38 6.73
C MET A 19 -6.10 15.07 7.50
N ASN A 20 -6.39 15.63 8.67
CA ASN A 20 -5.44 16.44 9.44
C ASN A 20 -4.38 15.62 10.18
N ASP A 21 -4.64 14.35 10.53
CA ASP A 21 -3.66 13.47 11.19
C ASP A 21 -2.79 12.63 10.22
N GLY A 22 -2.97 12.80 8.90
CA GLY A 22 -2.18 12.10 7.86
C GLY A 22 -2.56 10.62 7.65
N THR A 23 -3.63 10.14 8.30
CA THR A 23 -4.12 8.77 8.13
C THR A 23 -4.54 8.49 6.68
N ILE A 24 -5.18 9.43 5.99
CA ILE A 24 -5.60 9.25 4.59
C ILE A 24 -4.40 9.12 3.64
N ASP A 25 -3.34 9.91 3.80
CA ASP A 25 -2.09 9.73 3.05
C ASP A 25 -1.45 8.36 3.31
N THR A 26 -1.48 7.90 4.57
CA THR A 26 -0.97 6.59 4.97
C THR A 26 -1.76 5.46 4.31
N MET A 27 -3.09 5.52 4.31
CA MET A 27 -3.93 4.52 3.63
C MET A 27 -3.78 4.57 2.11
N ARG A 28 -3.69 5.76 1.50
CA ARG A 28 -3.39 5.91 0.06
C ARG A 28 -2.05 5.28 -0.29
N LEU A 29 -1.02 5.43 0.55
CA LEU A 29 0.28 4.80 0.34
C LEU A 29 0.21 3.27 0.45
N LYS A 30 -0.54 2.71 1.43
CA LYS A 30 -0.77 1.26 1.51
C LYS A 30 -1.44 0.72 0.24
N ILE A 31 -2.52 1.36 -0.23
CA ILE A 31 -3.25 1.01 -1.47
C ILE A 31 -2.30 1.04 -2.68
N ILE A 32 -1.55 2.13 -2.86
CA ILE A 32 -0.57 2.28 -3.96
C ILE A 32 0.48 1.16 -3.92
N ASN A 33 0.97 0.79 -2.73
CA ASN A 33 1.99 -0.24 -2.59
C ASN A 33 1.44 -1.65 -2.88
N GLN A 34 0.21 -1.97 -2.48
CA GLN A 34 -0.41 -3.26 -2.83
C GLN A 34 -0.71 -3.36 -4.33
N LEU A 35 -1.18 -2.27 -4.98
CA LEU A 35 -1.34 -2.24 -6.44
C LEU A 35 -0.01 -2.43 -7.18
N LYS A 36 1.08 -1.81 -6.70
CA LYS A 36 2.44 -2.03 -7.22
C LYS A 36 2.98 -3.45 -6.96
N ALA A 37 2.42 -4.18 -6.01
CA ALA A 37 2.74 -5.58 -5.72
C ALA A 37 1.80 -6.58 -6.44
N ASN A 38 0.73 -6.11 -7.09
CA ASN A 38 -0.24 -6.97 -7.75
C ASN A 38 0.32 -7.54 -9.08
N GLU A 39 0.72 -8.81 -9.04
CA GLU A 39 1.24 -9.54 -10.21
C GLU A 39 0.19 -9.84 -11.28
N GLU A 40 -1.10 -9.88 -10.95
CA GLU A 40 -2.17 -10.07 -11.94
C GLU A 40 -2.36 -8.81 -12.82
N LEU A 41 -2.34 -7.63 -12.20
CA LEU A 41 -2.34 -6.34 -12.92
C LEU A 41 -1.10 -6.22 -13.82
N LYS A 42 0.09 -6.61 -13.33
CA LYS A 42 1.32 -6.64 -14.14
C LYS A 42 1.22 -7.62 -15.30
N SER A 43 0.84 -8.87 -15.04
CA SER A 43 0.68 -9.91 -16.07
C SER A 43 -0.35 -9.50 -17.13
N THR A 44 -1.45 -8.89 -16.71
CA THR A 44 -2.49 -8.38 -17.62
C THR A 44 -1.98 -7.20 -18.45
N THR A 45 -1.23 -6.28 -17.85
CA THR A 45 -0.60 -5.14 -18.56
C THR A 45 0.43 -5.64 -19.60
N ILE A 46 1.24 -6.63 -19.25
CA ILE A 46 2.20 -7.27 -20.17
C ILE A 46 1.46 -7.90 -21.36
N LYS A 47 0.40 -8.71 -21.11
CA LYS A 47 -0.43 -9.30 -22.17
C LYS A 47 -1.08 -8.26 -23.09
N MET A 48 -1.49 -7.11 -22.54
CA MET A 48 -2.03 -6.00 -23.32
C MET A 48 -0.97 -5.32 -24.20
N VAL A 49 0.29 -5.26 -23.75
CA VAL A 49 1.42 -4.82 -24.59
C VAL A 49 1.74 -5.85 -25.67
N GLU A 50 1.79 -7.14 -25.34
CA GLU A 50 1.99 -8.24 -26.32
C GLU A 50 0.91 -8.24 -27.42
N GLN A 51 -0.34 -7.90 -27.06
CA GLN A 51 -1.49 -7.83 -27.96
C GLN A 51 -1.71 -6.44 -28.60
N SER A 52 -0.83 -5.47 -28.35
CA SER A 52 -0.93 -4.10 -28.88
C SER A 52 -0.98 -4.07 -30.41
N LYS A 53 -1.91 -3.30 -30.98
CA LYS A 53 -1.94 -3.03 -32.42
C LYS A 53 -0.75 -2.20 -32.85
N VAL A 54 -0.30 -1.25 -32.01
CA VAL A 54 0.89 -0.42 -32.29
C VAL A 54 2.13 -1.30 -32.50
N LEU A 55 2.35 -2.31 -31.65
CA LEU A 55 3.51 -3.20 -31.77
C LEU A 55 3.34 -4.28 -32.84
N ASN A 56 2.12 -4.76 -33.10
CA ASN A 56 1.84 -5.80 -34.10
C ASN A 56 1.55 -5.26 -35.51
N THR A 57 1.64 -3.94 -35.75
CA THR A 57 1.45 -3.33 -37.08
C THR A 57 2.73 -3.43 -37.92
N PRO A 58 2.69 -3.93 -39.17
CA PRO A 58 3.85 -3.93 -40.07
C PRO A 58 4.39 -2.52 -40.30
N GLY A 59 5.70 -2.32 -40.08
CA GLY A 59 6.33 -1.00 -40.12
C GLY A 59 6.60 -0.39 -38.73
N ALA A 60 6.08 -0.99 -37.64
CA ALA A 60 6.45 -0.60 -36.27
C ALA A 60 7.97 -0.67 -36.04
N GLU A 61 8.66 -1.61 -36.69
CA GLU A 61 10.12 -1.75 -36.61
C GLU A 61 10.92 -0.59 -37.24
N LYS A 62 10.24 0.32 -37.97
CA LYS A 62 10.84 1.53 -38.57
C LYS A 62 10.57 2.80 -37.77
N GLN A 63 9.68 2.76 -36.78
CA GLN A 63 9.38 3.91 -35.92
C GLN A 63 10.49 4.11 -34.87
N THR A 64 10.68 5.34 -34.40
CA THR A 64 11.57 5.58 -33.26
C THR A 64 10.99 5.00 -31.98
N LYS A 65 11.86 4.70 -31.02
CA LYS A 65 11.45 4.26 -29.67
C LYS A 65 10.48 5.25 -29.00
N ARG A 66 10.55 6.55 -29.33
CA ARG A 66 9.64 7.56 -28.80
C ARG A 66 8.24 7.41 -29.41
N GLU A 67 8.12 7.39 -30.73
CA GLU A 67 6.83 7.25 -31.43
C GLU A 67 6.12 5.97 -31.01
N LEU A 68 6.85 4.85 -30.92
CA LEU A 68 6.31 3.59 -30.40
C LEU A 68 5.77 3.71 -28.97
N PHE A 69 6.47 4.41 -28.07
CA PHE A 69 6.06 4.54 -26.66
C PHE A 69 4.90 5.53 -26.49
N ASP A 70 4.92 6.65 -27.22
CA ASP A 70 3.86 7.65 -27.22
C ASP A 70 2.56 7.06 -27.83
N ALA A 71 2.65 6.28 -28.91
CA ALA A 71 1.52 5.58 -29.52
C ALA A 71 1.01 4.38 -28.68
N LEU A 72 1.91 3.56 -28.11
CA LEU A 72 1.55 2.46 -27.21
C LEU A 72 0.83 2.97 -25.95
N ARG A 73 1.27 4.13 -25.42
CA ARG A 73 0.56 4.83 -24.35
C ARG A 73 -0.83 5.26 -24.81
N GLN A 74 -0.96 5.86 -25.99
CA GLN A 74 -2.26 6.26 -26.53
C GLN A 74 -3.23 5.07 -26.74
N GLU A 75 -2.72 3.87 -27.05
CA GLU A 75 -3.53 2.65 -27.15
C GLU A 75 -3.92 2.08 -25.77
N LEU A 76 -3.00 2.06 -24.80
CA LEU A 76 -3.14 1.25 -23.58
C LEU A 76 -3.39 2.02 -22.29
N GLU A 77 -3.18 3.34 -22.22
CA GLU A 77 -3.31 4.10 -20.97
C GLU A 77 -4.72 3.97 -20.37
N THR A 78 -5.78 4.22 -21.15
CA THR A 78 -7.17 4.09 -20.68
C THR A 78 -7.50 2.68 -20.16
N PRO A 79 -7.37 1.59 -20.94
CA PRO A 79 -7.77 0.26 -20.45
C PRO A 79 -6.86 -0.31 -19.34
N VAL A 80 -5.62 0.16 -19.19
CA VAL A 80 -4.77 -0.18 -18.04
C VAL A 80 -5.23 0.59 -16.79
N LEU A 81 -5.52 1.89 -16.92
CA LEU A 81 -6.05 2.71 -15.81
C LEU A 81 -7.44 2.25 -15.36
N GLU A 82 -8.32 1.82 -16.26
CA GLU A 82 -9.62 1.21 -15.93
C GLU A 82 -9.46 -0.04 -15.05
N LYS A 83 -8.54 -0.95 -15.43
CA LYS A 83 -8.22 -2.14 -14.64
C LYS A 83 -7.65 -1.80 -13.28
N ALA A 84 -6.68 -0.87 -13.22
CA ALA A 84 -6.09 -0.43 -11.97
C ALA A 84 -7.14 0.24 -11.06
N SER A 85 -8.03 1.08 -11.62
CA SER A 85 -9.13 1.72 -10.92
C SER A 85 -10.12 0.71 -10.34
N LYS A 86 -10.49 -0.33 -11.11
CA LYS A 86 -11.34 -1.42 -10.61
C LYS A 86 -10.69 -2.13 -9.40
N SER A 87 -9.40 -2.44 -9.48
CA SER A 87 -8.67 -3.06 -8.37
C SER A 87 -8.42 -2.14 -7.18
N VAL A 88 -8.40 -0.81 -7.34
CA VAL A 88 -8.47 0.14 -6.22
C VAL A 88 -9.78 -0.03 -5.46
N TRP A 89 -10.92 -0.05 -6.17
CA TRP A 89 -12.23 -0.19 -5.54
C TRP A 89 -12.44 -1.55 -4.90
N GLU A 90 -12.00 -2.63 -5.55
CA GLU A 90 -12.02 -3.98 -4.97
C GLU A 90 -11.23 -4.05 -3.66
N LEU A 91 -10.08 -3.36 -3.58
CA LEU A 91 -9.22 -3.33 -2.40
C LEU A 91 -9.75 -2.44 -1.26
N ILE A 92 -10.47 -1.37 -1.59
CA ILE A 92 -11.13 -0.46 -0.62
C ILE A 92 -12.41 -1.09 -0.05
N LEU A 93 -13.14 -1.87 -0.86
CA LEU A 93 -14.43 -2.49 -0.48
C LEU A 93 -14.27 -3.90 0.12
N ASP A 94 -13.05 -4.43 0.18
CA ASP A 94 -12.75 -5.75 0.74
C ASP A 94 -12.86 -5.78 2.28
N ASN A 95 -13.66 -6.71 2.79
CA ASN A 95 -13.89 -6.93 4.22
C ASN A 95 -12.78 -7.76 4.90
N ASN A 96 -11.82 -8.30 4.15
CA ASN A 96 -10.84 -9.26 4.64
C ASN A 96 -9.38 -8.74 4.63
N GLY A 97 -9.10 -7.61 3.97
CA GLY A 97 -7.81 -6.94 3.88
C GLY A 97 -7.90 -5.45 4.19
N LEU A 98 -7.48 -4.60 3.24
CA LEU A 98 -7.32 -3.15 3.45
C LEU A 98 -8.63 -2.40 3.70
N GLY A 99 -9.73 -2.78 3.06
CA GLY A 99 -11.04 -2.19 3.35
C GLY A 99 -11.45 -2.36 4.81
N ARG A 100 -11.11 -3.49 5.44
CA ARG A 100 -11.29 -3.68 6.88
C ARG A 100 -10.37 -2.77 7.70
N GLU A 101 -9.09 -2.64 7.36
CA GLU A 101 -8.19 -1.68 8.04
C GLU A 101 -8.70 -0.24 7.96
N ILE A 102 -9.30 0.15 6.82
CA ILE A 102 -9.95 1.45 6.63
C ILE A 102 -11.17 1.57 7.56
N ASN A 103 -12.08 0.59 7.56
CA ASN A 103 -13.27 0.59 8.41
C ASN A 103 -12.93 0.61 9.92
N GLU A 104 -11.99 -0.22 10.36
CA GLU A 104 -11.47 -0.24 11.74
C GLU A 104 -10.87 1.13 12.15
N THR A 105 -10.20 1.81 11.21
CA THR A 105 -9.58 3.12 11.47
C THR A 105 -10.62 4.24 11.54
N VAL A 106 -11.61 4.24 10.64
CA VAL A 106 -12.75 5.18 10.66
C VAL A 106 -13.55 5.02 11.96
N GLU A 107 -13.91 3.80 12.32
CA GLU A 107 -14.64 3.50 13.57
C GLU A 107 -13.82 3.91 14.81
N LYS A 108 -12.51 3.69 14.82
CA LYS A 108 -11.64 4.14 15.92
C LYS A 108 -11.63 5.66 16.07
N VAL A 109 -11.59 6.42 14.98
CA VAL A 109 -11.67 7.89 15.03
C VAL A 109 -13.06 8.35 15.46
N PHE A 110 -14.13 7.73 14.95
CA PHE A 110 -15.50 8.01 15.36
C PHE A 110 -15.72 7.75 16.86
N CYS A 111 -15.27 6.61 17.39
CA CYS A 111 -15.31 6.29 18.82
C CYS A 111 -14.50 7.29 19.67
N ARG A 112 -13.31 7.69 19.21
CA ARG A 112 -12.47 8.72 19.87
C ARG A 112 -13.20 10.06 19.97
N LEU A 113 -13.72 10.58 18.85
CA LEU A 113 -14.48 11.83 18.82
C LEU A 113 -15.78 11.75 19.63
N SER A 114 -16.42 10.57 19.67
CA SER A 114 -17.66 10.33 20.43
C SER A 114 -17.45 10.16 21.95
N GLY A 115 -16.22 10.28 22.46
CA GLY A 115 -15.91 10.01 23.86
C GLY A 115 -16.10 8.55 24.28
N ARG A 116 -16.08 7.62 23.31
CA ARG A 116 -16.24 6.16 23.49
C ARG A 116 -14.91 5.40 23.40
N GLU A 117 -13.78 6.09 23.40
CA GLU A 117 -12.47 5.43 23.38
C GLU A 117 -12.31 4.51 24.60
N PRO A 118 -12.03 3.20 24.40
CA PRO A 118 -11.76 2.29 25.51
C PRO A 118 -10.58 2.80 26.34
N PRO A 119 -10.64 2.74 27.69
CA PRO A 119 -9.57 3.27 28.52
C PRO A 119 -8.24 2.59 28.18
N LEU A 120 -7.22 3.38 27.85
CA LEU A 120 -5.89 2.92 27.40
C LEU A 120 -5.11 2.11 28.45
N PHE A 121 -5.70 1.89 29.62
CA PHE A 121 -5.23 0.96 30.63
C PHE A 121 -6.34 -0.05 30.94
N SER A 122 -6.15 -1.30 30.51
CA SER A 122 -6.69 -2.43 31.26
C SER A 122 -6.12 -2.33 32.68
N SER A 123 -7.00 -2.26 33.68
CA SER A 123 -6.56 -2.06 35.06
C SER A 123 -5.84 -3.29 35.61
N ASN A 124 -4.50 -3.29 35.52
CA ASN A 124 -3.64 -4.19 36.28
C ASN A 124 -3.73 -3.82 37.77
N GLY A 125 -4.80 -4.30 38.42
CA GLY A 125 -5.10 -4.11 39.84
C GLY A 125 -5.67 -5.40 40.42
N GLU A 126 -4.80 -6.22 40.98
CA GLU A 126 -5.12 -7.51 41.61
C GLU A 126 -5.51 -7.31 43.09
N PHE A 127 -6.37 -8.19 43.65
CA PHE A 127 -6.91 -8.17 45.04
C PHE A 127 -7.81 -6.94 45.36
N LEU A 128 -9.01 -6.99 45.96
CA LEU A 128 -9.86 -7.99 46.67
C LEU A 128 -11.34 -7.55 46.48
N SER A 129 -12.45 -8.25 46.83
CA SER A 129 -12.81 -9.48 47.58
C SER A 129 -14.20 -9.96 47.04
N GLU A 130 -14.91 -11.03 47.44
CA GLU A 130 -14.71 -12.09 48.45
C GLU A 130 -15.52 -13.38 48.06
N LYS A 131 -15.31 -14.48 48.79
CA LYS A 131 -16.18 -15.67 49.01
C LYS A 131 -17.19 -16.10 47.92
N GLY A 132 -16.87 -17.25 47.28
CA GLY A 132 -17.81 -18.03 46.44
C GLY A 132 -17.83 -19.57 46.65
N LYS A 133 -16.83 -20.16 47.35
CA LYS A 133 -16.67 -21.59 47.74
C LYS A 133 -16.50 -22.68 46.64
N GLU A 134 -15.42 -23.46 46.79
CA GLU A 134 -15.33 -24.95 46.77
C GLU A 134 -15.97 -25.75 45.61
N LYS A 135 -15.28 -26.66 44.88
CA LYS A 135 -14.21 -27.64 45.22
C LYS A 135 -13.40 -28.08 43.96
N GLU A 136 -12.10 -28.38 44.07
CA GLU A 136 -11.45 -29.74 44.04
C GLU A 136 -11.87 -30.67 42.87
N LYS A 137 -10.98 -31.42 42.16
CA LYS A 137 -9.52 -31.67 42.32
C LYS A 137 -8.88 -32.29 41.05
N GLU A 138 -7.53 -32.20 40.95
CA GLU A 138 -6.50 -33.17 40.42
C GLU A 138 -6.80 -34.15 39.24
N LYS A 139 -5.85 -34.57 38.36
CA LYS A 139 -4.36 -34.44 38.39
C LYS A 139 -3.67 -34.53 37.01
N GLU A 140 -2.39 -34.17 37.05
CA GLU A 140 -1.22 -34.37 36.14
C GLU A 140 -1.26 -35.53 35.12
N LYS A 141 -0.92 -35.26 33.85
CA LYS A 141 0.38 -35.49 33.14
C LYS A 141 0.64 -36.93 32.64
N GLU A 142 1.06 -37.03 31.38
CA GLU A 142 2.20 -37.88 31.01
C GLU A 142 2.96 -37.24 29.81
N VAL A 143 4.17 -37.73 29.51
CA VAL A 143 5.08 -37.22 28.46
C VAL A 143 5.67 -38.40 27.70
N GLU A 144 5.70 -38.36 26.36
CA GLU A 144 6.55 -39.28 25.58
C GLU A 144 7.07 -38.63 24.27
N GLU A 145 8.19 -39.14 23.75
CA GLU A 145 8.93 -38.58 22.61
C GLU A 145 8.49 -39.14 21.24
N GLY A 146 8.26 -38.26 20.26
CA GLY A 146 7.87 -38.61 18.88
C GLY A 146 8.98 -38.42 17.84
N LYS A 147 9.97 -39.32 17.79
CA LYS A 147 11.17 -39.24 16.94
C LYS A 147 10.91 -39.61 15.46
N GLY A 148 10.98 -38.66 14.51
CA GLY A 148 10.61 -38.94 13.09
C GLY A 148 11.14 -38.01 11.97
N LYS A 149 12.39 -38.22 11.56
CA LYS A 149 12.99 -38.00 10.20
C LYS A 149 12.56 -36.82 9.30
N GLU A 150 13.54 -35.95 9.05
CA GLU A 150 14.06 -35.53 7.73
C GLU A 150 13.18 -35.69 6.48
N LYS A 151 13.01 -34.57 5.74
CA LYS A 151 13.32 -34.60 4.30
C LYS A 151 13.85 -33.26 3.79
N GLU A 152 15.04 -33.33 3.19
CA GLU A 152 15.75 -32.23 2.54
C GLU A 152 15.15 -31.94 1.16
N ILE A 153 14.89 -30.67 0.84
CA ILE A 153 14.76 -30.18 -0.55
C ILE A 153 15.61 -28.92 -0.66
N GLN A 154 16.45 -28.90 -1.70
CA GLN A 154 17.50 -27.89 -1.88
C GLN A 154 16.91 -26.59 -2.42
N SER A 155 17.47 -25.46 -2.00
CA SER A 155 17.25 -24.15 -2.61
C SER A 155 18.54 -23.69 -3.27
N GLU A 156 18.55 -23.59 -4.60
CA GLU A 156 19.65 -22.98 -5.33
C GLU A 156 19.77 -21.50 -4.95
N LYS A 157 21.01 -21.06 -4.72
CA LYS A 157 21.33 -19.78 -4.10
C LYS A 157 22.12 -18.92 -5.07
N ASP A 158 21.44 -18.45 -6.10
CA ASP A 158 22.05 -17.59 -7.11
C ASP A 158 22.45 -16.23 -6.53
N ASN A 159 23.55 -15.69 -7.03
CA ASN A 159 24.38 -14.73 -6.30
C ASN A 159 24.68 -13.49 -7.15
N PHE A 160 24.14 -12.34 -6.76
CA PHE A 160 24.37 -11.06 -7.43
C PHE A 160 24.82 -9.96 -6.47
N ASP A 161 26.12 -9.66 -6.53
CA ASP A 161 26.78 -8.53 -5.87
C ASP A 161 26.62 -7.22 -6.69
N PRO A 162 26.01 -6.15 -6.13
CA PRO A 162 25.78 -4.90 -6.85
C PRO A 162 27.02 -3.96 -6.81
N THR A 163 28.16 -4.41 -7.33
CA THR A 163 29.39 -3.59 -7.33
C THR A 163 29.40 -2.49 -8.42
N SER A 164 29.30 -1.24 -7.94
CA SER A 164 29.92 -0.03 -8.52
C SER A 164 29.54 0.44 -9.94
N LYS A 165 28.93 1.63 -10.02
CA LYS A 165 29.57 2.83 -10.65
C LYS A 165 28.81 4.14 -10.39
N LYS A 166 29.37 5.01 -9.54
CA LYS A 166 29.10 6.45 -9.62
C LYS A 166 29.61 6.97 -10.96
N ARG A 167 28.93 7.94 -11.58
CA ARG A 167 29.52 8.81 -12.59
C ARG A 167 29.18 10.26 -12.28
N LYS A 168 30.22 11.09 -12.23
CA LYS A 168 30.16 12.54 -12.03
C LYS A 168 29.78 13.19 -13.36
N LEU A 169 28.84 14.14 -13.34
CA LEU A 169 28.60 15.03 -14.47
C LEU A 169 29.48 16.28 -14.29
N GLU A 170 30.10 16.74 -15.36
CA GLU A 170 30.89 17.97 -15.38
C GLU A 170 30.28 18.91 -16.41
N GLU A 171 29.94 20.12 -15.98
CA GLU A 171 29.19 21.08 -16.78
C GLU A 171 30.13 22.13 -17.39
N THR A 172 30.07 22.31 -18.71
CA THR A 172 30.88 23.31 -19.44
C THR A 172 30.05 24.03 -20.51
N THR A 173 29.16 24.91 -20.08
CA THR A 173 28.34 25.77 -20.94
C THR A 173 29.10 27.05 -21.33
N LYS A 174 29.84 26.99 -22.45
CA LYS A 174 30.55 28.17 -22.99
C LYS A 174 29.59 29.06 -23.79
N VAL A 175 28.94 29.99 -23.12
CA VAL A 175 28.12 31.04 -23.77
C VAL A 175 29.02 31.87 -24.69
N LYS A 176 28.65 31.97 -25.97
CA LYS A 176 29.21 32.95 -26.90
C LYS A 176 28.22 34.09 -27.05
N ASP A 177 28.53 35.21 -26.44
CA ASP A 177 27.85 36.48 -26.70
C ASP A 177 28.41 37.11 -27.98
N THR A 178 27.52 37.52 -28.88
CA THR A 178 27.76 38.45 -30.00
C THR A 178 26.41 39.05 -30.38
N THR A 179 26.05 40.13 -29.72
CA THR A 179 25.20 41.17 -30.32
C THR A 179 25.90 41.75 -31.54
N ASP A 180 25.13 42.09 -32.57
CA ASP A 180 25.45 43.17 -33.50
C ASP A 180 24.15 43.73 -34.08
N ASP A 181 24.17 45.00 -34.46
CA ASP A 181 23.00 45.87 -34.64
C ASP A 181 22.81 46.26 -36.13
N VAL A 182 22.13 47.39 -36.37
CA VAL A 182 22.01 48.17 -37.62
C VAL A 182 20.86 47.77 -38.55
N ALA A 183 19.97 48.74 -38.75
CA ALA A 183 18.83 48.71 -39.65
C ALA A 183 19.20 49.03 -41.11
N ASN A 184 18.31 48.68 -42.05
CA ASN A 184 17.47 49.67 -42.75
C ASN A 184 16.27 49.01 -43.44
#